data_AF-A0A534T019-F1
#
_entry.id   AF-A0A534T019-F1
#
_cell.length_a   1.000
_cell.length_b   1.000
_cell.length_c   1.000
_cell.angle_alpha   90.00
_cell.angle_beta   90.00
_cell.angle_gamma   90.00
#
_symmetry.space_group_name_H-M   'P 1'
#
loop_
_entity.id
_entity.type
_entity.pdbx_description
1 polymer ?
#
loop_
_entity_poly.entity_id
_entity_poly.type
_entity_poly.pdbx_seq_one_letter_code
_entity_poly.pdbx_strand_id
1 'polypeptide(L)'
;LLTGSLMDYAVPRAANLPRFQLARTETPTPVNPLGVKGIGEAGTIGSTPAVVGAVVDALAPFGVTHIDMPLTPQKIWRLCREKKPAMAGRRR
;
A
#
# COMPACT_ATOMS: atom_id res chain seq x y z
N LEU A 1 21.48 -1.53 16.08
CA LEU A 1 20.78 -1.20 14.81
C LEU A 1 21.20 -2.24 13.76
N LEU A 2 20.26 -2.93 13.11
CA LEU A 2 20.57 -3.95 12.08
C LEU A 2 20.70 -3.35 10.68
N THR A 3 19.95 -2.30 10.34
CA THR A 3 20.06 -1.57 9.07
C THR A 3 20.81 -0.26 9.31
N GLY A 4 22.09 -0.19 8.91
CA GLY A 4 22.95 0.97 9.14
C GLY A 4 23.27 1.81 7.89
N SER A 5 22.83 1.35 6.72
CA SER A 5 23.16 1.96 5.44
C SER A 5 21.98 1.88 4.47
N LEU A 6 22.03 2.62 3.36
CA LEU A 6 21.04 2.52 2.27
C LEU A 6 21.18 1.22 1.46
N MET A 7 22.19 0.38 1.72
CA MET A 7 22.28 -0.96 1.16
C MET A 7 21.27 -1.91 1.83
N ASP A 8 21.03 -1.70 3.12
CA ASP A 8 20.19 -2.56 3.96
C ASP A 8 18.83 -1.93 4.27
N TYR A 9 18.72 -0.60 4.12
CA TYR A 9 17.47 0.14 4.22
C TYR A 9 16.89 0.39 2.83
N ALA A 10 15.75 -0.24 2.53
CA ALA A 10 15.14 -0.16 1.21
C ALA A 10 14.65 1.26 0.89
N VAL A 11 15.38 1.95 0.01
CA VAL A 11 14.93 3.19 -0.62
C VAL A 11 14.39 2.87 -2.02
N PRO A 12 13.15 3.25 -2.36
CA PRO A 12 12.58 2.95 -3.67
C PRO A 12 13.37 3.63 -4.78
N ARG A 13 13.70 2.86 -5.82
CA ARG A 13 14.27 3.35 -7.08
C ARG A 13 13.15 3.70 -8.05
N ALA A 14 13.46 4.46 -9.10
CA ALA A 14 12.48 4.83 -10.14
C ALA A 14 11.72 3.61 -10.71
N ALA A 15 12.43 2.50 -10.94
CA ALA A 15 11.83 1.27 -11.45
C ALA A 15 10.94 0.51 -10.44
N ASN A 16 10.93 0.89 -9.16
CA ASN A 16 10.07 0.28 -8.16
C ASN A 16 8.68 0.92 -8.09
N LEU A 17 8.49 2.10 -8.70
CA LEU A 17 7.25 2.84 -8.63
C LEU A 17 6.36 2.54 -9.85
N PRO A 18 5.04 2.46 -9.66
CA PRO A 18 4.11 2.42 -10.78
C PRO A 18 4.07 3.77 -11.50
N ARG A 19 3.46 3.81 -12.69
CA ARG A 19 3.06 5.08 -13.29
C ARG A 19 1.89 5.66 -12.48
N PHE A 20 2.00 6.92 -12.09
CA PHE A 20 0.95 7.60 -11.34
C PHE A 20 -0.11 8.17 -12.28
N GLN A 21 -1.38 7.92 -11.96
CA GLN A 21 -2.51 8.64 -12.54
C GLN A 21 -2.99 9.69 -11.53
N LEU A 22 -3.15 10.93 -11.99
CA LEU A 22 -3.54 12.05 -11.14
C LEU A 22 -4.95 12.51 -11.49
N ALA A 23 -5.73 12.84 -10.45
CA ALA A 23 -7.02 13.49 -10.55
C ALA A 23 -7.14 14.51 -9.41
N ARG A 24 -8.02 15.50 -9.56
CA ARG A 24 -8.28 16.48 -8.50
C ARG A 24 -9.72 16.96 -8.51
N THR A 25 -10.19 17.31 -7.32
CA THR A 25 -11.41 18.07 -7.09
C THR A 25 -11.07 19.20 -6.14
N GLU A 26 -11.76 20.33 -6.25
CA GLU A 26 -11.46 21.52 -5.46
C GLU A 26 -12.61 21.83 -4.51
N THR A 27 -12.28 22.00 -3.23
CA THR A 27 -13.22 22.45 -2.20
C THR A 27 -12.48 23.49 -1.37
N PRO A 28 -12.63 24.79 -1.67
CA PRO A 28 -11.92 25.86 -0.97
C PRO A 28 -12.16 25.83 0.54
N THR A 29 -11.19 26.29 1.32
CA THR A 29 -11.37 26.47 2.77
C THR A 29 -11.80 27.90 3.11
N PRO A 30 -12.74 28.11 4.06
CA PRO A 30 -13.10 29.46 4.50
C PRO A 30 -12.07 30.09 5.45
N VAL A 31 -11.07 29.32 5.92
CA VAL A 31 -10.18 29.73 7.04
C VAL A 31 -8.96 30.56 6.61
N ASN A 32 -8.72 30.73 5.32
CA ASN A 32 -7.68 31.63 4.82
C ASN A 32 -8.14 32.35 3.55
N PRO A 33 -7.67 33.59 3.29
CA PRO A 33 -8.15 34.40 2.16
C PRO A 33 -7.90 33.79 0.78
N LEU A 34 -6.96 32.86 0.67
CA LEU A 34 -6.60 32.21 -0.59
C LEU A 34 -7.43 30.95 -0.87
N GLY A 35 -8.20 30.46 0.10
CA GLY A 35 -8.98 29.23 -0.03
C GLY A 35 -8.14 27.94 -0.13
N VAL A 36 -6.83 28.01 0.12
CA VAL A 36 -5.88 26.90 -0.12
C VAL A 36 -5.80 25.91 1.05
N LYS A 37 -5.46 24.65 0.74
CA LYS A 37 -5.25 23.57 1.72
C LYS A 37 -3.87 22.93 1.49
N GLY A 38 -3.24 22.46 2.57
CA GLY A 38 -2.00 21.70 2.48
C GLY A 38 -2.24 20.29 1.91
N ILE A 39 -1.28 19.79 1.12
CA ILE A 39 -1.37 18.46 0.48
C ILE A 39 -0.10 17.62 0.61
N GLY A 40 1.00 18.18 1.15
CA GLY A 40 2.34 17.57 1.11
C GLY A 40 2.42 16.14 1.69
N GLU A 41 1.60 15.83 2.70
CA GLU A 41 1.59 14.53 3.37
C GLU A 41 0.50 13.58 2.84
N ALA A 42 -0.48 14.09 2.09
CA ALA A 42 -1.66 13.34 1.68
C ALA A 42 -1.30 12.09 0.86
N GLY A 43 -0.25 12.19 0.04
CA GLY A 43 0.30 11.05 -0.71
C GLY A 43 0.76 9.94 0.23
N THR A 44 1.64 10.25 1.19
CA THR A 44 2.20 9.27 2.14
C THR A 44 1.13 8.64 3.03
N ILE A 45 0.15 9.44 3.47
CA ILE A 45 -0.97 8.99 4.30
C ILE A 45 -1.87 8.03 3.52
N GLY A 46 -2.27 8.38 2.29
CA GLY A 46 -3.21 7.60 1.50
C GLY A 46 -2.58 6.39 0.81
N SER A 47 -1.34 6.50 0.33
CA SER A 47 -0.70 5.44 -0.47
C SER A 47 -0.43 4.17 0.34
N THR A 48 -0.02 4.34 1.59
CA THR A 48 0.38 3.22 2.46
C THR A 48 -0.78 2.23 2.70
N PRO A 49 -1.96 2.64 3.20
CA PRO A 49 -3.08 1.73 3.37
C PRO A 49 -3.66 1.26 2.03
N ALA A 50 -3.61 2.06 0.96
CA ALA A 50 -4.06 1.63 -0.36
C ALA A 50 -3.27 0.42 -0.89
N VAL A 51 -1.93 0.45 -0.76
CA VAL A 51 -1.08 -0.67 -1.18
C VAL A 51 -1.28 -1.89 -0.28
N VAL A 52 -1.35 -1.72 1.05
CA VAL A 52 -1.60 -2.83 1.98
C VAL A 52 -2.97 -3.48 1.71
N GLY A 53 -4.01 -2.67 1.53
CA GLY A 53 -5.36 -3.15 1.19
C GLY A 53 -5.38 -3.94 -0.10
N ALA A 54 -4.69 -3.48 -1.14
CA ALA A 54 -4.59 -4.19 -2.42
C ALA A 54 -3.89 -5.56 -2.28
N VAL A 55 -2.85 -5.66 -1.45
CA VAL A 55 -2.18 -6.94 -1.20
C VAL A 55 -3.03 -7.88 -0.34
N VAL A 56 -3.75 -7.36 0.64
CA VAL A 56 -4.72 -8.15 1.43
C VAL A 56 -5.83 -8.70 0.54
N ASP A 57 -6.40 -7.86 -0.33
CA ASP A 57 -7.42 -8.28 -1.30
C ASP A 57 -6.92 -9.39 -2.24
N ALA A 58 -5.71 -9.22 -2.80
CA ALA A 58 -5.08 -10.24 -3.64
C ALA A 58 -4.86 -11.59 -2.91
N LEU A 59 -4.67 -11.55 -1.59
CA LEU A 59 -4.48 -12.73 -0.75
C LEU A 59 -5.76 -13.20 -0.03
N ALA A 60 -6.90 -12.57 -0.28
CA ALA A 60 -8.18 -12.98 0.29
C ALA A 60 -8.54 -14.46 -0.02
N PRO A 61 -8.23 -15.04 -1.20
CA PRO A 61 -8.43 -16.48 -1.47
C PRO A 61 -7.66 -17.41 -0.53
N PHE A 62 -6.58 -16.91 0.08
CA PHE A 62 -5.78 -17.62 1.07
C PHE A 62 -6.28 -17.36 2.50
N GLY A 63 -7.40 -16.67 2.69
CA GLY A 63 -7.93 -16.32 4.02
C GLY A 63 -7.06 -15.32 4.77
N VAL A 64 -6.36 -14.43 4.05
CA VAL A 64 -5.61 -13.31 4.63
C VAL A 64 -6.56 -12.12 4.77
N THR A 65 -6.63 -11.57 5.98
CA THR A 65 -7.47 -10.39 6.31
C THR A 65 -6.66 -9.20 6.81
N HIS A 66 -5.40 -9.42 7.19
CA HIS A 66 -4.47 -8.42 7.70
C HIS A 66 -3.04 -8.86 7.42
N ILE A 67 -2.14 -7.90 7.19
CA ILE A 67 -0.70 -8.12 7.04
C ILE A 67 0.04 -6.94 7.68
N ASP A 68 0.94 -7.23 8.61
CA ASP A 68 1.80 -6.20 9.16
C ASP A 68 2.82 -5.71 8.12
N MET A 69 3.06 -4.41 8.08
CA MET A 69 4.13 -3.83 7.27
C MET A 69 5.52 -4.19 7.83
N PRO A 70 6.59 -4.17 7.02
CA PRO A 70 6.59 -4.03 5.56
C PRO A 70 6.16 -5.32 4.85
N LEU A 71 5.65 -5.18 3.62
CA LEU A 71 5.19 -6.27 2.75
C LEU A 71 6.35 -6.92 1.99
N THR A 72 7.29 -7.53 2.72
CA THR A 72 8.46 -8.15 2.08
C THR A 72 8.08 -9.39 1.28
N PRO A 73 8.77 -9.69 0.15
CA PRO A 73 8.49 -10.88 -0.65
C PRO A 73 8.47 -12.18 0.16
N GLN A 74 9.36 -12.29 1.16
CA GLN A 74 9.44 -13.44 2.06
C GLN A 74 8.17 -13.61 2.91
N LYS A 75 7.60 -12.50 3.42
CA LYS A 75 6.35 -12.53 4.20
C LYS A 75 5.18 -12.97 3.32
N ILE A 76 5.08 -12.41 2.11
CA ILE A 76 4.04 -12.78 1.14
C ILE A 76 4.17 -14.26 0.74
N TRP A 77 5.38 -14.71 0.44
CA TRP A 77 5.64 -16.11 0.07
C TRP A 77 5.27 -17.09 1.18
N ARG A 78 5.56 -16.77 2.46
CA ARG A 78 5.15 -17.59 3.60
C ARG A 78 3.63 -17.69 3.69
N LEU A 79 2.92 -16.57 3.57
CA LEU A 79 1.46 -16.54 3.59
C LEU A 79 0.86 -17.42 2.49
N CYS A 80 1.40 -17.36 1.26
CA CYS A 80 0.94 -18.21 0.15
C CYS A 80 1.25 -19.70 0.33
N ARG A 81 2.29 -20.06 1.11
CA ARG A 81 2.65 -21.46 1.36
C ARG A 81 1.91 -22.07 2.54
N GLU A 82 1.75 -21.31 3.61
CA GLU A 82 1.15 -21.78 4.86
C GLU A 82 -0.36 -21.86 4.76
N LYS A 83 -0.97 -20.90 4.05
CA LYS A 83 -2.40 -20.91 3.79
C LYS A 83 -2.63 -21.55 2.43
N LYS A 84 -3.46 -22.60 2.36
CA LYS A 84 -3.88 -23.17 1.07
C LYS A 84 -4.97 -22.27 0.47
N PRO A 85 -4.98 -22.05 -0.85
CA PRO A 85 -6.08 -21.34 -1.47
C PRO A 85 -7.38 -22.11 -1.17
N ALA A 86 -8.40 -21.41 -0.69
CA ALA A 86 -9.71 -22.00 -0.54
C ALA A 86 -10.15 -22.54 -1.91
N MET A 87 -10.59 -23.80 -1.96
CA MET A 87 -11.19 -24.38 -3.17
C MET A 87 -12.25 -23.41 -3.67
N ALA A 88 -12.09 -22.92 -4.90
CA ALA A 88 -12.98 -21.96 -5.51
C ALA A 88 -14.38 -22.59 -5.65
N GLY A 89 -15.21 -22.43 -4.62
CA GLY A 89 -16.63 -22.74 -4.69
C GLY A 89 -17.21 -21.84 -5.76
N ARG A 90 -17.74 -22.45 -6.83
CA ARG A 90 -18.50 -21.78 -7.90
C ARG A 90 -19.45 -20.76 -7.28
N ARG A 91 -19.08 -19.47 -7.32
CA ARG A 91 -20.02 -18.39 -7.00
C ARG A 91 -20.97 -18.29 -8.20
N ARG A 92 -22.24 -18.55 -7.93
CA ARG A 92 -23.36 -18.39 -8.87
C ARG A 92 -23.56 -16.91 -9.20
#